data_AF-Q2B420-F1
#
_entry.id   AF-Q2B420-F1
#
_cell.length_a   1.000
_cell.length_b   1.000
_cell.length_c   1.000
_cell.angle_alpha   90.00
_cell.angle_beta   90.00
_cell.angle_gamma   90.00
#
_symmetry.space_group_name_H-M   'P 1'
#
loop_
_entity.id
_entity.type
_entity.pdbx_description
1 polymer ?
#
loop_
_entity_poly.entity_id
_entity_poly.type
_entity_poly.pdbx_seq_one_letter_code
_entity_poly.pdbx_strand_id
1 'polypeptide(L)' 'MEKFYCEHCRLLYNEEGSCKVCGSAAGKKIIINVQAQELSSDKSKE' A
#
# COMPACT_ATOMS: atom_id res chain seq x y z
N MET A 1 -0.71 9.14 2.22
CA MET A 1 -1.97 8.50 2.64
C MET A 1 -1.70 7.59 3.83
N GLU A 2 -2.49 7.67 4.90
CA GLU A 2 -2.38 6.75 6.04
C GLU A 2 -3.09 5.44 5.73
N LYS A 3 -2.46 4.31 6.08
CA LYS A 3 -3.02 2.95 6.00
C LYS A 3 -2.56 2.13 7.19
N PHE A 4 -3.27 1.04 7.46
CA PHE A 4 -2.89 0.05 8.45
C PHE A 4 -2.37 -1.21 7.76
N TYR A 5 -1.20 -1.68 8.18
CA TYR A 5 -0.49 -2.77 7.56
C TYR A 5 -0.56 -4.04 8.41
N CYS A 6 -0.87 -5.16 7.76
CA CYS A 6 -0.72 -6.49 8.34
C CYS A 6 0.63 -7.07 7.91
N GLU A 7 1.51 -7.39 8.86
CA GLU A 7 2.86 -7.91 8.54
C GLU A 7 2.85 -9.35 8.03
N HIS A 8 1.86 -10.14 8.43
CA HIS A 8 1.75 -11.54 8.02
C HIS A 8 1.29 -11.65 6.56
N CYS A 9 0.17 -10.99 6.23
CA CYS A 9 -0.40 -11.04 4.87
C CYS A 9 0.13 -9.96 3.94
N ARG A 10 0.88 -8.98 4.45
CA ARG A 10 1.35 -7.79 3.72
C ARG A 10 0.24 -6.97 3.07
N LEU A 11 -0.95 -6.99 3.67
CA LEU A 11 -2.14 -6.28 3.19
C LEU A 11 -2.31 -4.93 3.88
N LEU A 12 -2.93 -4.00 3.15
CA LEU A 12 -3.24 -2.65 3.61
C LEU A 12 -4.73 -2.48 3.87
N TYR A 13 -5.04 -1.80 4.97
CA TYR A 13 -6.38 -1.51 5.42
C TYR A 13 -6.56 -0.01 5.65
N ASN A 14 -7.80 0.47 5.54
CA ASN A 14 -8.13 1.88 5.77
C ASN A 14 -8.34 2.20 7.25
N GLU A 15 -8.70 1.20 8.02
CA GLU A 15 -9.06 1.30 9.44
C GLU A 15 -8.20 0.32 10.23
N GLU A 16 -7.95 0.67 11.49
CA GLU A 16 -7.27 -0.21 12.44
C GLU A 16 -8.17 -1.40 12.78
N GLY A 17 -7.58 -2.60 12.85
CA GLY A 17 -8.34 -3.76 13.29
C GLY A 17 -7.60 -5.06 13.08
N SER A 18 -8.37 -6.12 12.84
CA SER A 18 -7.82 -7.45 12.55
C SER A 18 -7.78 -7.69 11.04
N CYS A 19 -6.72 -8.34 10.57
CA CYS A 19 -6.58 -8.75 9.20
C CYS A 19 -7.70 -9.74 8.83
N LYS A 20 -8.48 -9.41 7.81
CA LYS A 20 -9.58 -10.27 7.32
C LYS A 20 -9.12 -11.61 6.75
N VAL A 21 -7.82 -11.81 6.56
CA VAL A 21 -7.24 -13.02 5.95
C VAL A 21 -6.62 -13.95 6.99
N CYS A 22 -5.72 -13.45 7.84
CA CYS A 22 -5.03 -14.27 8.84
C CYS A 22 -5.55 -14.09 10.27
N GLY A 23 -6.42 -13.11 10.52
CA GLY A 23 -6.90 -12.78 11.86
C GLY A 23 -5.89 -12.03 12.75
N SER A 24 -4.63 -11.89 12.33
CA SER A 24 -3.62 -11.13 13.09
C SER A 24 -3.92 -9.63 13.11
N ALA A 25 -3.34 -8.91 14.07
CA ALA A 25 -3.52 -7.46 14.18
C ALA A 25 -2.99 -6.72 12.93
N ALA A 26 -3.86 -5.93 12.32
CA ALA A 26 -3.56 -4.95 11.28
C ALA A 26 -3.67 -3.55 11.87
N GLY A 27 -2.83 -3.25 12.87
CA GLY A 27 -2.80 -1.97 13.58
C GLY A 27 -1.57 -1.12 13.29
N LYS A 28 -0.61 -1.63 12.50
CA LYS A 28 0.61 -0.87 12.18
C LYS A 28 0.29 0.23 11.18
N LYS A 29 0.17 1.47 11.66
CA LYS A 29 -0.01 2.63 10.81
C LYS A 29 1.25 2.87 9.97
N ILE A 30 1.07 2.98 8.67
CA ILE A 30 2.12 3.34 7.71
C ILE A 30 1.70 4.57 6.90
N ILE A 31 2.69 5.35 6.49
CA ILE A 31 2.51 6.52 5.62
C ILE A 31 2.96 6.13 4.22
N ILE A 32 2.02 6.12 3.27
CA ILE A 32 2.31 5.88 1.87
C ILE A 32 2.50 7.21 1.17
N ASN A 33 3.71 7.44 0.64
CA ASN A 33 4.02 8.57 -0.21
C ASN A 33 4.00 8.10 -1.67
N VAL A 34 2.94 8.45 -2.42
CA VAL A 34 2.83 8.09 -3.83
C VAL A 34 3.63 9.10 -4.64
N GLN A 35 4.69 8.64 -5.30
CA GLN A 35 5.43 9.46 -6.26
C GLN A 35 4.79 9.29 -7.63
N ALA A 36 4.46 10.41 -8.28
CA ALA A 36 4.02 10.36 -9.67
C ALA A 36 5.21 9.89 -10.53
N GLN A 37 5.07 8.74 -11.17
CA GLN A 37 5.93 8.40 -12.28
C GLN A 37 5.40 9.19 -13.49
N GLU A 38 6.17 10.18 -13.92
CA GLU A 38 6.01 10.75 -15.26
C GLU A 38 6.15 9.57 -16.24
N LEU A 39 5.06 9.19 -16.91
CA LEU A 39 5.12 8.28 -18.03
C LEU A 39 6.00 8.95 -19.08
N SER A 40 7.30 8.63 -19.09
CA SER A 40 8.16 8.94 -20.22
C SER A 40 7.56 8.20 -21.41
N SER A 41 6.76 8.93 -22.18
CA SER A 41 6.27 8.48 -23.47
C SER A 41 7.49 8.38 -24.37
N ASP A 42 8.14 7.23 -24.33
CA ASP A 42 9.20 6.87 -25.25
C ASP A 42 8.56 6.75 -26.64
N LYS A 43 8.40 7.91 -27.30
CA LYS A 43 8.27 7.96 -28.76
C LYS A 43 9.66 7.68 -29.30
N SER A 44 10.10 6.44 -29.19
CA SER A 44 11.14 5.92 -30.06
C SER A 44 10.59 6.01 -31.48
N LYS A 45 11.13 7.00 -32.18
CA LYS A 45 10.85 7.42 -33.54
C LYS A 45 12.00 6.87 -34.37
N GLU A 46 11.73 5.88 -35.22
CA GLU A 46 12.34 5.59 -36.54
C GLU A 46 12.02 4.16 -36.98
#